data_AF-A0A970EMQ0-F1
#
_entry.id   AF-A0A970EMQ0-F1
#
_cell.length_a   1.000
_cell.length_b   1.000
_cell.length_c   1.000
_cell.angle_alpha   90.00
_cell.angle_beta   90.00
_cell.angle_gamma   90.00
#
_symmetry.space_group_name_H-M   'P 1'
#
loop_
_entity.id
_entity.type
_entity.pdbx_description
1 polymer ?
#
loop_
_entity_poly.entity_id
_entity_poly.type
_entity_poly.pdbx_seq_one_letter_code
_entity_poly.pdbx_strand_id
1 'polypeptide(L)' 'MSLTPKVVWRIFATTGSINAYLLYRQLLELTNRTLH' A
#
# COMPACT_ATOMS: atom_id res chain seq x y z
N MET A 1 5.97 11.83 -7.47
CA MET A 1 4.81 11.44 -6.65
C MET A 1 5.21 10.28 -5.76
N SER A 2 5.26 10.46 -4.44
CA SER A 2 5.61 9.36 -3.53
C SER A 2 4.44 8.39 -3.37
N LEU A 3 4.69 7.14 -3.70
CA LEU A 3 3.75 6.04 -3.52
C LEU A 3 3.64 5.74 -2.02
N THR A 4 2.53 6.13 -1.40
CA THR A 4 2.27 5.93 0.03
C THR A 4 1.22 4.83 0.24
N PRO A 5 1.23 4.12 1.38
CA PRO A 5 0.22 3.10 1.69
C PRO A 5 -1.21 3.62 1.53
N LYS A 6 -1.44 4.89 1.89
CA LYS A 6 -2.73 5.58 1.82
C LYS A 6 -3.24 5.73 0.37
N VAL A 7 -2.34 6.02 -0.57
CA VAL A 7 -2.67 6.12 -2.00
C VAL A 7 -3.00 4.73 -2.57
N VAL A 8 -2.21 3.72 -2.22
CA VAL A 8 -2.42 2.35 -2.72
C VAL A 8 -3.70 1.73 -2.17
N TRP A 9 -4.02 1.99 -0.90
CA TRP A 9 -5.30 1.59 -0.31
C TRP A 9 -6.49 2.21 -1.05
N ARG A 10 -6.40 3.49 -1.41
CA ARG A 10 -7.46 4.16 -2.19
C ARG A 10 -7.63 3.52 -3.57
N ILE A 11 -6.52 3.16 -4.25
CA ILE A 11 -6.57 2.45 -5.54
C ILE A 11 -7.29 1.11 -5.37
N PHE A 12 -6.92 0.31 -4.36
CA PHE A 12 -7.60 -0.95 -4.07
C PHE A 12 -9.09 -0.75 -3.81
N ALA A 13 -9.47 0.20 -2.95
CA ALA A 13 -10.86 0.48 -2.62
C ALA A 13 -11.69 0.90 -3.85
N THR A 14 -11.09 1.58 -4.83
CA THR A 14 -11.78 1.99 -6.06
C THR A 14 -11.79 0.95 -7.17
N THR A 15 -10.79 0.07 -7.23
CA THR A 15 -10.60 -0.86 -8.37
C THR A 15 -10.86 -2.32 -8.02
N GLY A 16 -10.89 -2.67 -6.73
CA GLY A 16 -10.93 -4.05 -6.26
C GLY A 16 -9.71 -4.89 -6.63
N SER A 17 -8.64 -4.27 -7.15
CA SER A 17 -7.49 -5.00 -7.68
C SER A 17 -6.69 -5.68 -6.57
N ILE A 18 -6.60 -7.01 -6.62
CA ILE A 18 -5.77 -7.82 -5.70
C ILE A 18 -4.31 -7.36 -5.71
N ASN A 19 -3.78 -6.93 -6.86
CA ASN A 19 -2.42 -6.43 -6.97
C ASN A 19 -2.20 -5.16 -6.14
N ALA A 20 -3.19 -4.25 -6.10
CA ALA A 20 -3.13 -3.06 -5.25
C ALA A 20 -3.16 -3.43 -3.76
N TYR A 21 -3.94 -4.44 -3.37
CA TYR A 21 -3.94 -4.93 -1.99
C TYR A 21 -2.59 -5.55 -1.56
N LEU A 22 -1.98 -6.36 -2.42
CA LEU A 22 -0.65 -6.93 -2.18
C LEU A 22 0.42 -5.83 -2.05
N LEU A 23 0.37 -4.83 -2.93
CA LEU A 23 1.29 -3.69 -2.90
C LEU A 23 1.11 -2.85 -1.61
N TYR A 24 -0.13 -2.66 -1.16
CA TYR A 24 -0.43 -1.99 0.11
C TYR A 24 0.22 -2.74 1.29
N ARG A 25 0.09 -4.07 1.33
CA ARG A 25 0.69 -4.91 2.38
C ARG A 25 2.21 -4.80 2.41
N GLN A 26 2.87 -4.83 1.25
CA GLN A 26 4.33 -4.67 1.15
C GLN A 26 4.80 -3.30 1.64
N LEU A 27 4.11 -2.24 1.24
CA LEU A 27 4.41 -0.87 1.70
C LEU A 27 4.20 -0.72 3.21
N LEU A 28 3.18 -1.37 3.77
CA LEU A 28 2.92 -1.36 5.20
C LEU A 28 4.06 -2.05 5.99
N GLU A 29 4.52 -3.20 5.50
CA GLU A 29 5.61 -3.96 6.12
C GLU A 29 6.94 -3.19 6.08
N LEU A 30 7.25 -2.55 4.94
CA LEU A 30 8.41 -1.68 4.80
C LEU A 30 8.33 -0.48 5.75
N THR A 31 7.17 0.16 5.86
CA THR A 31 6.96 1.29 6.76
C THR A 31 7.19 0.88 8.21
N ASN A 32 6.67 -0.27 8.63
CA ASN A 32 6.87 -0.80 9.99
C ASN A 32 8.33 -1.18 10.27
N ARG A 33 9.06 -1.74 9.29
CA ARG A 33 10.50 -2.02 9.44
C ARG A 33 11.38 -0.78 9.50
N THR A 34 10.96 0.32 8.86
CA THR A 34 11.73 1.57 8.86
C THR A 34 11.55 2.35 10.17
N LEU A 35 10.52 2.02 10.95
CA LEU A 35 10.21 2.63 12.25
C LEU A 35 10.82 1.87 13.45
N HIS A 36 11.51 0.75 13.21
CA HIS A 36 12.16 -0.10 14.22
C HIS A 36 13.67 -0.02 14.08
#